data_AF-A0A358AQ79-F1
#
_entry.id   AF-A0A358AQ79-F1
#
_cell.length_a   1.000
_cell.length_b   1.000
_cell.length_c   1.000
_cell.angle_alpha   90.00
_cell.angle_beta   90.00
_cell.angle_gamma   90.00
#
_symmetry.space_group_name_H-M   'P 1'
#
loop_
_entity.id
_entity.type
_entity.pdbx_description
1 polymer ?
#
loop_
_entity_poly.entity_id
_entity_poly.type
_entity_poly.pdbx_seq_one_letter_code
_entity_poly.pdbx_strand_id
1 'polypeptide(L)'
;SYGPGLRPYGVGESFFLSFKWMGNMTVETFKALGGFLFMGQTENVGGIVQTAVMVGYAVQSGLAMVIMLASMINISLGIFNLLPIPALDGGKLVLYAVEGARRKPASERLEGALNLVGFVFIIGLAVFLVFKDVGQLMG
;
A
#
# COMPACT_ATOMS: atom_id res chain seq x y z
N SER A 1 -3.34 34.30 5.83
CA SER A 1 -4.12 34.46 7.06
C SER A 1 -4.34 33.11 7.70
N TYR A 2 -3.54 32.80 8.72
CA TYR A 2 -3.65 31.55 9.49
C TYR A 2 -4.93 31.61 10.35
N GLY A 3 -5.82 30.63 10.20
CA GLY A 3 -7.12 30.57 10.88
C GLY A 3 -6.98 30.47 12.42
N PRO A 4 -8.05 30.81 13.16
CA PRO A 4 -8.01 30.91 14.61
C PRO A 4 -7.94 29.51 15.25
N GLY A 5 -7.01 29.30 16.18
CA GLY A 5 -7.06 28.19 17.14
C GLY A 5 -5.95 27.13 17.09
N LEU A 6 -4.77 27.40 16.52
CA LEU A 6 -3.62 26.50 16.67
C LEU A 6 -3.09 26.56 18.12
N ARG A 7 -3.73 25.80 19.03
CA ARG A 7 -3.10 25.46 20.31
C ARG A 7 -1.89 24.58 19.98
N PRO A 8 -0.68 24.88 20.50
CA PRO A 8 0.44 23.98 20.35
C PRO A 8 0.07 22.65 21.03
N TYR A 9 -0.12 21.62 20.21
CA TYR A 9 -0.43 20.28 20.70
C TYR A 9 0.71 19.80 21.58
N GLY A 10 0.38 19.26 22.76
CA GLY A 10 1.38 18.59 23.58
C GLY A 10 2.00 17.41 22.81
N VAL A 11 3.23 17.02 23.16
CA VAL A 11 3.91 15.88 22.50
C VAL A 11 3.05 14.61 22.59
N GLY A 12 2.42 14.34 23.73
CA GLY A 12 1.51 13.20 23.92
C GLY A 12 0.22 13.30 23.10
N GLU A 13 -0.33 14.51 22.95
CA GLU A 13 -1.53 14.74 22.14
C GLU A 13 -1.22 14.56 20.65
N SER A 14 -0.10 15.09 20.19
CA SER A 14 0.39 14.94 18.81
C SER A 14 0.64 13.47 18.46
N PHE A 15 1.18 12.70 19.39
CA PHE A 15 1.37 11.26 19.23
C PHE A 15 0.01 10.55 19.05
N PHE A 16 -0.94 10.78 19.96
CA PHE A 16 -2.26 10.15 19.87
C PHE A 16 -3.03 10.55 18.60
N LEU A 17 -2.95 11.83 18.21
CA LEU A 17 -3.54 12.33 16.97
C LEU A 17 -2.92 11.66 15.74
N SER A 18 -1.61 11.41 15.74
CA SER A 18 -0.92 10.70 14.66
C SER A 18 -1.43 9.26 14.53
N PHE A 19 -1.59 8.54 15.65
CA PHE A 19 -2.18 7.20 15.64
C PHE A 19 -3.62 7.20 15.13
N LYS A 20 -4.45 8.16 15.56
CA LYS A 20 -5.82 8.31 15.07
C LYS A 20 -5.86 8.59 13.56
N TRP A 21 -4.98 9.47 13.08
CA TRP A 21 -4.85 9.77 11.66
C TRP A 21 -4.43 8.54 10.86
N MET A 22 -3.44 7.78 11.34
CA MET A 22 -3.00 6.53 10.71
C MET A 22 -4.14 5.49 10.69
N GLY A 23 -4.89 5.33 11.78
CA GLY A 23 -6.03 4.43 11.85
C GLY A 23 -7.12 4.78 10.84
N ASN A 24 -7.48 6.06 10.74
CA ASN A 24 -8.43 6.54 9.74
C ASN A 24 -7.91 6.30 8.31
N MET A 25 -6.64 6.61 8.05
CA MET A 25 -6.00 6.40 6.75
C MET A 25 -6.02 4.93 6.34
N THR A 26 -5.74 4.00 7.27
CA THR A 26 -5.84 2.56 7.04
C THR A 26 -7.25 2.17 6.60
N VAL A 27 -8.29 2.63 7.31
CA VAL A 27 -9.69 2.33 6.98
C VAL A 27 -10.07 2.87 5.60
N GLU A 28 -9.71 4.11 5.29
CA GLU A 28 -9.99 4.71 3.98
C GLU A 28 -9.25 4.00 2.85
N THR A 29 -8.01 3.55 3.11
CA THR A 29 -7.24 2.78 2.13
C THR A 29 -7.87 1.42 1.86
N PHE A 30 -8.39 0.73 2.88
CA PHE A 30 -9.15 -0.51 2.69
C PHE A 30 -10.43 -0.29 1.89
N LYS A 31 -11.18 0.79 2.17
CA LYS A 31 -12.38 1.15 1.38
C LYS A 31 -12.02 1.45 -0.07
N ALA A 32 -10.97 2.21 -0.31
CA ALA A 32 -10.49 2.54 -1.66
C ALA A 32 -10.10 1.28 -2.43
N LEU A 33 -9.35 0.37 -1.79
CA LEU A 33 -8.99 -0.92 -2.38
C LEU A 33 -10.22 -1.78 -2.69
N GLY A 34 -11.19 -1.85 -1.78
CA GLY A 34 -12.46 -2.55 -2.01
C GLY A 34 -13.27 -1.94 -3.14
N GLY A 35 -13.37 -0.61 -3.21
CA GLY A 35 -14.02 0.12 -4.29
C GLY A 35 -13.35 -0.14 -5.64
N PHE A 36 -12.02 -0.20 -5.68
CA PHE A 36 -11.28 -0.57 -6.87
C PHE A 36 -11.57 -2.01 -7.32
N LEU A 37 -11.43 -2.99 -6.40
CA LEU A 37 -11.54 -4.41 -6.72
C LEU A 37 -12.96 -4.86 -7.07
N PHE A 38 -13.97 -4.31 -6.40
CA PHE A 38 -15.35 -4.79 -6.50
C PHE A 38 -16.30 -3.82 -7.18
N MET A 39 -15.98 -2.52 -7.21
CA MET A 39 -16.86 -1.47 -7.75
C MET A 39 -16.27 -0.77 -8.98
N GLY A 40 -15.04 -1.11 -9.39
CA GLY A 40 -14.37 -0.52 -10.56
C GLY A 40 -14.00 0.97 -10.39
N GLN A 41 -13.96 1.47 -9.15
CA GLN A 41 -13.61 2.87 -8.90
C GLN A 41 -12.10 3.09 -9.09
N THR A 42 -11.72 3.97 -10.01
CA THR A 42 -10.31 4.26 -10.32
C THR A 42 -9.85 5.66 -9.88
N GLU A 43 -10.74 6.48 -9.34
CA GLU A 43 -10.51 7.90 -9.04
C GLU A 43 -9.39 8.14 -8.01
N ASN A 44 -9.06 7.14 -7.20
CA ASN A 44 -8.07 7.24 -6.11
C ASN A 44 -6.89 6.26 -6.26
N VAL A 45 -6.75 5.61 -7.42
CA VAL A 45 -5.63 4.67 -7.65
C VAL A 45 -4.46 5.45 -8.22
N GLY A 46 -3.53 5.84 -7.36
CA GLY A 46 -2.29 6.49 -7.76
C GLY A 46 -1.39 5.55 -8.58
N GLY A 47 -0.88 6.02 -9.71
CA GLY A 47 0.08 5.28 -10.55
C GLY A 47 1.47 5.19 -9.91
N ILE A 48 2.25 4.17 -10.29
CA ILE A 48 3.61 3.93 -9.76
C ILE A 48 4.50 5.14 -10.06
N VAL A 49 4.41 5.67 -11.28
CA VAL A 49 5.22 6.83 -11.70
C VAL A 49 4.76 8.09 -10.98
N GLN A 50 3.45 8.26 -10.80
CA GLN A 50 2.88 9.40 -10.06
C GLN A 50 3.35 9.40 -8.60
N THR A 51 3.39 8.24 -7.95
CA THR A 51 3.94 8.12 -6.59
C THR A 51 5.42 8.52 -6.54
N ALA A 52 6.23 8.12 -7.51
CA ALA A 52 7.64 8.52 -7.58
C ALA A 52 7.81 10.04 -7.74
N VAL A 53 6.97 10.68 -8.56
CA VAL A 53 6.94 12.14 -8.71
C VAL A 53 6.55 12.82 -7.39
N MET A 54 5.55 12.30 -6.68
CA MET A 54 5.13 12.82 -5.37
C MET A 54 6.24 12.73 -4.32
N VAL A 55 7.09 11.70 -4.37
CA VAL A 55 8.27 11.60 -3.50
C VAL A 55 9.24 12.74 -3.78
N GLY A 56 9.50 13.07 -5.05
CA GLY A 56 10.33 14.21 -5.43
C GLY A 56 9.80 15.54 -4.88
N TYR A 57 8.50 15.77 -4.98
CA TYR A 57 7.85 16.94 -4.38
C TYR A 57 7.93 16.96 -2.85
N ALA A 58 7.75 15.81 -2.21
CA ALA A 58 7.81 15.71 -0.75
C ALA A 58 9.20 16.07 -0.21
N VAL A 59 10.27 15.63 -0.87
CA VAL A 59 11.65 15.96 -0.49
C VAL A 59 11.90 17.47 -0.55
N GLN A 60 11.38 18.15 -1.58
CA GLN A 60 11.51 19.61 -1.71
C GLN A 60 10.64 20.38 -0.70
N SER A 61 9.54 19.77 -0.23
CA SER A 61 8.59 20.37 0.71
C SER A 61 9.01 20.25 2.19
N GLY A 62 10.05 19.48 2.48
CA GLY A 62 10.63 19.31 3.81
C GLY A 62 10.19 18.04 4.55
N LEU A 63 10.83 17.81 5.70
CA LEU A 63 10.75 16.54 6.45
C LEU A 63 9.32 16.12 6.81
N ALA A 64 8.46 17.08 7.17
CA ALA A 64 7.07 16.78 7.54
C ALA A 64 6.29 16.13 6.38
N MET A 65 6.48 16.62 5.15
CA MET A 65 5.84 16.06 3.97
C MET A 65 6.39 14.67 3.62
N VAL A 66 7.70 14.47 3.78
CA VAL A 66 8.34 13.15 3.59
C VAL A 66 7.77 12.12 4.56
N ILE A 67 7.66 12.46 5.84
CA ILE A 67 7.10 11.55 6.86
C ILE A 67 5.64 11.24 6.55
N MET A 68 4.85 12.24 6.17
CA MET A 68 3.44 12.04 5.82
C MET A 68 3.29 11.13 4.61
N LEU A 69 4.05 11.38 3.53
CA LEU A 69 4.00 10.56 2.31
C LEU A 69 4.51 9.14 2.57
N ALA A 70 5.61 8.99 3.30
CA ALA A 70 6.14 7.67 3.69
C ALA A 70 5.12 6.87 4.51
N SER A 71 4.39 7.54 5.41
CA SER A 71 3.30 6.91 6.17
C SER A 71 2.17 6.43 5.26
N MET A 72 1.74 7.25 4.29
CA MET A 72 0.70 6.88 3.32
C MET A 72 1.13 5.70 2.43
N ILE A 73 2.38 5.71 1.93
CA ILE A 73 2.94 4.63 1.12
C ILE A 73 3.01 3.34 1.94
N ASN A 74 3.51 3.39 3.18
CA ASN A 74 3.61 2.20 4.03
C ASN A 74 2.25 1.61 4.40
N ILE A 75 1.24 2.44 4.69
CA ILE A 75 -0.12 1.96 4.96
C ILE A 75 -0.68 1.25 3.72
N SER A 76 -0.54 1.87 2.55
CA SER A 76 -1.01 1.29 1.29
C SER A 76 -0.29 -0.02 0.97
N LEU A 77 1.05 -0.03 1.03
CA LEU A 77 1.88 -1.21 0.78
C LEU A 77 1.56 -2.33 1.78
N GLY A 78 1.38 -2.01 3.06
CA GLY A 78 0.96 -2.96 4.08
C GLY A 78 -0.38 -3.61 3.76
N ILE A 79 -1.37 -2.83 3.33
CA ILE A 79 -2.67 -3.34 2.92
C ILE A 79 -2.57 -4.20 1.65
N PHE A 80 -1.82 -3.75 0.64
CA PHE A 80 -1.56 -4.52 -0.59
C PHE A 80 -0.87 -5.86 -0.27
N ASN A 81 0.09 -5.88 0.66
CA ASN A 81 0.77 -7.09 1.09
C ASN A 81 -0.14 -8.08 1.82
N LEU A 82 -1.30 -7.66 2.34
CA LEU A 82 -2.30 -8.55 2.93
C LEU A 82 -3.20 -9.23 1.90
N LEU A 83 -3.11 -8.87 0.61
CA LEU A 83 -3.87 -9.53 -0.44
C LEU A 83 -3.47 -11.01 -0.56
N PRO A 84 -4.42 -11.90 -0.92
CA PRO A 84 -4.18 -13.33 -1.08
C PRO A 84 -3.48 -13.66 -2.40
N ILE A 85 -2.38 -12.96 -2.71
CA ILE A 85 -1.59 -13.10 -3.93
C ILE A 85 -0.29 -13.86 -3.56
N PRO A 86 0.07 -14.92 -4.28
CA PRO A 86 1.35 -15.61 -4.08
C PRO A 86 2.54 -14.63 -4.16
N ALA A 87 3.60 -14.89 -3.40
CA ALA A 87 4.74 -13.99 -3.13
C ALA A 87 4.49 -12.81 -2.17
N LEU A 88 3.24 -12.43 -1.88
CA LEU A 88 2.92 -11.48 -0.82
C LEU A 88 2.71 -12.19 0.53
N ASP A 89 2.79 -11.43 1.62
CA ASP A 89 2.61 -11.94 2.98
C ASP A 89 1.21 -12.52 3.18
N GLY A 90 0.17 -11.87 2.64
CA GLY A 90 -1.22 -12.34 2.66
C GLY A 90 -1.42 -13.67 1.93
N GLY A 91 -0.68 -13.92 0.85
CA GLY A 91 -0.67 -15.21 0.17
C GLY A 91 -0.15 -16.34 1.07
N LYS A 92 0.93 -16.09 1.81
CA LYS A 92 1.47 -17.04 2.80
C LYS A 92 0.52 -17.26 3.97
N LEU A 93 -0.09 -16.19 4.49
CA LEU A 93 -1.09 -16.27 5.55
C LEU A 93 -2.26 -17.18 5.15
N VAL A 94 -2.77 -17.05 3.92
CA VAL A 94 -3.82 -17.94 3.39
C VAL A 94 -3.33 -19.38 3.30
N LEU A 95 -2.11 -19.59 2.81
CA LEU A 95 -1.51 -20.92 2.70
C LEU A 95 -1.42 -21.60 4.08
N TYR A 96 -0.88 -20.90 5.08
CA TYR A 96 -0.80 -21.41 6.45
C TYR A 96 -2.16 -21.60 7.10
N ALA A 97 -3.16 -20.75 6.81
CA ALA A 97 -4.52 -20.95 7.28
C ALA A 97 -5.13 -22.24 6.71
N VAL A 98 -4.91 -22.51 5.42
CA VAL A 98 -5.34 -23.75 4.75
C VAL A 98 -4.60 -24.97 5.32
N GLU A 99 -3.30 -24.86 5.57
CA GLU A 99 -2.50 -25.93 6.20
C GLU A 99 -2.99 -26.23 7.62
N GLY A 100 -3.26 -25.20 8.43
CA GLY A 100 -3.82 -25.34 9.76
C GLY A 100 -5.18 -26.04 9.74
N ALA A 101 -6.04 -25.70 8.78
CA ALA A 101 -7.33 -26.35 8.58
C ALA A 101 -7.19 -27.82 8.10
N ARG A 102 -6.26 -28.09 7.18
CA ARG A 102 -6.02 -29.43 6.62
C ARG A 102 -5.15 -30.32 7.51
N ARG A 103 -4.48 -29.74 8.52
CA ARG A 103 -3.43 -30.36 9.35
C ARG A 103 -2.36 -31.08 8.54
N LYS A 104 -2.12 -30.63 7.31
CA LYS A 104 -1.14 -31.20 6.38
C LYS A 104 -0.35 -30.04 5.76
N PRO A 105 0.98 -30.00 5.93
CA PRO A 105 1.79 -28.94 5.35
C PRO A 105 1.76 -29.04 3.83
N ALA A 106 1.79 -27.90 3.15
CA ALA A 106 2.12 -27.88 1.74
C ALA A 106 3.57 -28.34 1.57
N SER A 107 3.86 -29.00 0.46
CA SER A 107 5.26 -29.33 0.15
C SER A 107 6.04 -28.05 -0.11
N GLU A 108 7.27 -27.94 0.40
CA GLU A 108 8.18 -26.81 0.14
C GLU A 108 8.34 -26.50 -1.35
N ARG A 109 8.30 -27.54 -2.20
CA ARG A 109 8.34 -27.40 -3.66
C ARG A 109 7.13 -26.64 -4.23
N LEU A 110 5.95 -26.87 -3.68
CA LEU A 110 4.71 -26.20 -4.10
C LEU A 110 4.72 -24.74 -3.64
N GLU A 111 5.10 -24.48 -2.39
CA GLU A 111 5.21 -23.11 -1.87
C GLU A 111 6.25 -22.31 -2.65
N GLY A 112 7.43 -22.90 -2.90
CA GLY A 112 8.49 -22.28 -3.71
C GLY A 112 8.05 -21.98 -5.14
N ALA A 113 7.34 -22.91 -5.80
CA ALA A 113 6.80 -22.70 -7.14
C ALA A 113 5.74 -21.60 -7.17
N LEU A 114 4.79 -21.60 -6.23
CA LEU A 114 3.75 -20.57 -6.13
C LEU A 114 4.35 -19.18 -5.88
N ASN A 115 5.32 -19.08 -4.96
CA ASN A 115 6.01 -17.82 -4.68
C ASN A 115 6.81 -17.33 -5.88
N LEU A 116 7.51 -18.20 -6.61
CA LEU A 116 8.24 -17.79 -7.82
C LEU A 116 7.29 -17.27 -8.89
N VAL A 117 6.19 -17.98 -9.15
CA VAL A 117 5.18 -17.58 -10.13
C VAL A 117 4.56 -16.23 -9.74
N GLY A 118 4.19 -16.07 -8.46
CA GLY A 118 3.66 -14.81 -7.93
C GLY A 118 4.64 -13.66 -8.06
N PHE A 119 5.92 -13.90 -7.73
CA PHE A 119 6.96 -12.88 -7.82
C PHE A 119 7.17 -12.40 -9.26
N VAL A 120 7.32 -13.34 -10.19
CA VAL A 120 7.47 -13.01 -11.62
C VAL A 120 6.25 -12.25 -12.14
N PHE A 121 5.05 -12.67 -11.73
CA PHE A 121 3.80 -12.00 -12.10
C PHE A 121 3.73 -10.56 -11.57
N ILE A 122 4.05 -10.34 -10.29
CA ILE A 122 4.02 -9.00 -9.68
C ILE A 122 5.05 -8.07 -10.34
N ILE A 123 6.28 -8.55 -10.55
CA ILE A 123 7.32 -7.76 -11.23
C ILE A 123 6.90 -7.44 -12.67
N GLY A 124 6.35 -8.42 -13.40
CA GLY A 124 5.82 -8.21 -14.74
C GLY A 124 4.70 -7.16 -14.77
N LEU A 125 3.77 -7.22 -13.81
CA LEU A 125 2.72 -6.22 -13.64
C LEU A 125 3.28 -4.83 -13.33
N ALA A 126 4.25 -4.72 -12.41
CA ALA A 126 4.86 -3.45 -12.05
C ALA A 126 5.53 -2.80 -13.27
N VAL A 127 6.29 -3.58 -14.05
CA VAL A 127 6.90 -3.11 -15.30
C VAL A 127 5.84 -2.66 -16.30
N PHE A 128 4.78 -3.45 -16.50
CA PHE A 128 3.67 -3.10 -17.39
C PHE A 128 2.97 -1.80 -16.97
N LEU A 129 2.68 -1.64 -15.68
CA LEU A 129 2.05 -0.43 -15.14
C LEU A 129 2.94 0.80 -15.32
N VAL A 130 4.25 0.69 -15.08
CA VAL A 130 5.19 1.79 -15.33
C VAL A 130 5.17 2.20 -16.81
N PHE A 131 5.21 1.25 -17.75
CA PHE A 131 5.12 1.59 -19.18
C PHE A 131 3.80 2.28 -19.54
N LYS A 132 2.68 1.81 -18.98
CA LYS A 132 1.38 2.43 -19.16
C LYS A 132 1.34 3.87 -18.62
N ASP A 133 1.82 4.07 -17.39
CA ASP A 133 1.84 5.38 -16.72
C ASP A 133 2.73 6.38 -17.49
N VAL A 134 3.92 5.95 -17.93
CA VAL A 134 4.80 6.80 -18.76
C VAL A 134 4.13 7.17 -20.08
N GLY A 135 3.46 6.21 -20.74
CA GLY A 135 2.71 6.49 -21.97
C GLY A 135 1.61 7.53 -21.78
N GLN A 136 0.92 7.52 -20.63
CA GLN A 136 -0.08 8.53 -20.28
C GLN A 136 0.51 9.91 -19.96
N LEU A 137 1.75 9.99 -19.50
CA LEU A 137 2.42 11.25 -19.20
C LEU A 137 3.04 11.92 -20.44
N MET A 138 3.33 11.14 -21.48
CA MET A 138 3.95 11.62 -22.72
C MET A 138 2.95 11.97 -23.83
N GLY A 139 1.71 11.49 -23.72
CA GLY A 139 0.59 11.86 -24.60
C GLY A 139 -0.24 12.99 -24.01
#